data_AF-A0A924UKT9-F1
#
_entry.id   AF-A0A924UKT9-F1
#
_cell.length_a   1.000
_cell.length_b   1.000
_cell.length_c   1.000
_cell.angle_alpha   90.00
_cell.angle_beta   90.00
_cell.angle_gamma   90.00
#
_symmetry.space_group_name_H-M   'P 1'
#
loop_
_entity.id
_entity.type
_entity.pdbx_description
1 polymer ?
#
loop_
_entity_poly.entity_id
_entity_poly.type
_entity_poly.pdbx_seq_one_letter_code
_entity_poly.pdbx_strand_id
1 'polypeptide(L)' 'DSAGVDFGIWERIKPAVLICPCDVHVERVARKLNLISRKQTDWQTAIELTERLREFDAADPVKYDFALFGLGIEEKF' A
#
# COMPACT_ATOMS: atom_id res chain seq x y z
N ASP A 1 -10.49 -17.78 7.73
CA ASP A 1 -10.92 -17.59 6.32
C ASP A 1 -9.68 -17.72 5.44
N SER A 2 -9.81 -17.50 4.14
CA SER A 2 -8.66 -17.29 3.26
C SER A 2 -8.03 -15.88 3.41
N ALA A 3 -8.21 -15.17 4.54
CA ALA A 3 -7.87 -13.75 4.68
C ALA A 3 -6.45 -13.43 5.17
N GLY A 4 -5.58 -14.43 5.30
CA GLY A 4 -4.14 -14.21 5.47
C GLY A 4 -3.79 -13.44 6.76
N VAL A 5 -3.52 -12.14 6.64
CA VAL A 5 -3.01 -11.25 7.70
C VAL A 5 -4.14 -10.57 8.50
N ASP A 6 -5.36 -10.47 7.96
CA ASP A 6 -6.51 -9.85 8.63
C ASP A 6 -7.28 -10.88 9.47
N PHE A 7 -7.61 -10.52 10.72
CA PHE A 7 -8.41 -11.35 11.62
C PHE A 7 -9.92 -11.24 11.38
N GLY A 8 -10.37 -10.32 10.51
CA GLY A 8 -11.78 -10.14 10.15
C GLY A 8 -12.64 -9.53 11.27
N ILE A 9 -12.02 -9.02 12.33
CA ILE A 9 -12.72 -8.45 13.49
C ILE A 9 -13.10 -6.97 13.31
N TRP A 10 -12.62 -6.34 12.24
CA TRP A 10 -12.94 -4.94 11.90
C TRP A 10 -14.22 -4.86 11.05
N GLU A 11 -15.35 -4.59 11.71
CA GLU A 11 -16.65 -4.52 11.03
C GLU A 11 -17.06 -3.09 10.63
N ARG A 12 -16.46 -2.07 11.26
CA ARG A 12 -16.91 -0.67 11.12
C ARG A 12 -16.23 0.11 10.01
N ILE A 13 -14.95 -0.14 9.75
CA ILE A 13 -14.16 0.57 8.74
C ILE A 13 -13.80 -0.43 7.66
N LYS A 14 -14.18 -0.13 6.41
CA LYS A 14 -13.89 -1.00 5.27
C LYS A 14 -12.45 -0.80 4.78
N PRO A 15 -11.75 -1.85 4.32
CA PRO A 15 -10.41 -1.71 3.75
C PRO A 15 -10.33 -0.70 2.60
N ALA A 16 -11.37 -0.63 1.75
CA ALA A 16 -11.49 0.32 0.65
C ALA A 16 -11.33 1.82 1.02
N VAL A 17 -11.55 2.20 2.28
CA VAL A 17 -11.42 3.59 2.75
C VAL A 17 -10.10 3.87 3.47
N LEU A 18 -9.26 2.85 3.66
CA LEU A 18 -7.95 3.00 4.27
C LEU A 18 -6.96 3.61 3.28
N ILE A 19 -5.96 4.30 3.83
CA ILE A 19 -4.85 4.88 3.09
C ILE A 19 -3.64 3.99 3.32
N CYS A 20 -2.95 3.61 2.24
CA CYS A 20 -1.75 2.79 2.30
C CYS A 20 -0.67 3.55 3.08
N PRO A 21 -0.08 2.95 4.13
CA PRO A 21 1.02 3.57 4.85
C PRO A 21 2.23 3.71 3.91
N CYS A 22 2.82 4.91 3.86
CA CYS A 22 4.01 5.19 3.06
C CYS A 22 5.23 5.29 3.98
N ASP A 23 5.75 4.15 4.42
CA ASP A 23 7.04 4.09 5.13
C ASP A 23 8.24 4.11 4.17
N VAL A 24 9.46 4.12 4.72
CA VAL A 24 10.69 4.19 3.92
C VAL A 24 10.91 3.00 2.99
N HIS A 25 10.43 1.80 3.34
CA HIS A 25 10.55 0.60 2.51
C HIS A 25 9.52 0.63 1.37
N VAL A 26 8.26 0.88 1.73
CA VAL A 26 7.15 1.01 0.79
C VAL A 26 7.42 2.13 -0.22
N GLU A 27 7.91 3.29 0.23
CA GLU A 27 8.28 4.41 -0.63
C GLU A 27 9.33 3.99 -1.67
N ARG A 28 10.42 3.35 -1.22
CA ARG A 28 11.53 2.97 -2.10
C ARG A 28 11.06 2.02 -3.21
N VAL A 29 10.24 1.04 -2.86
CA VAL A 29 9.69 0.07 -3.82
C VAL A 29 8.66 0.74 -4.73
N ALA A 30 7.74 1.53 -4.18
CA ALA A 30 6.72 2.24 -4.95
C ALA A 30 7.32 3.17 -6.01
N ARG A 31 8.43 3.85 -5.71
CA ARG A 31 9.18 4.66 -6.69
C ARG A 31 9.77 3.81 -7.82
N LYS A 32 10.41 2.69 -7.48
CA LYS A 32 11.02 1.79 -8.47
C LYS A 32 9.97 1.17 -9.40
N LEU A 33 8.77 0.95 -8.88
CA LEU A 33 7.62 0.45 -9.64
C LEU A 33 6.82 1.57 -10.34
N ASN A 34 7.26 2.83 -10.27
CA ASN A 34 6.56 4.01 -10.81
C ASN A 34 5.11 4.18 -10.31
N LEU A 35 4.82 3.69 -9.10
CA LEU A 35 3.52 3.87 -8.44
C LEU A 35 3.36 5.28 -7.85
N ILE A 36 4.46 5.96 -7.52
CA ILE A 36 4.46 7.35 -7.07
C ILE A 36 5.47 8.17 -7.86
N SER A 37 5.10 9.40 -8.18
CA SER A 37 5.92 10.33 -8.98
C SER A 37 6.44 11.51 -8.16
N ARG A 38 5.74 11.88 -7.08
CA ARG A 38 6.10 13.01 -6.21
C ARG A 38 7.38 12.77 -5.45
N LYS A 39 8.30 13.73 -5.42
CA LYS A 39 9.57 13.61 -4.70
C LYS A 39 9.42 13.64 -3.18
N GLN A 40 8.46 14.40 -2.66
CA GLN A 40 8.20 14.48 -1.22
C GLN A 40 7.56 13.17 -0.74
N THR A 41 7.80 12.79 0.51
CA THR A 41 7.11 11.66 1.17
C THR A 41 6.21 12.26 2.25
N ASP A 42 4.99 12.60 1.83
CA ASP A 42 4.00 13.32 2.62
C ASP A 42 2.62 12.67 2.48
N TRP A 43 1.61 13.24 3.15
CA TRP A 43 0.23 12.78 3.05
C TRP A 43 -0.30 12.72 1.61
N GLN A 44 0.11 13.66 0.75
CA GLN A 44 -0.30 13.66 -0.66
C GLN A 44 0.27 12.46 -1.41
N THR A 45 1.47 12.03 -1.05
CA THR A 45 2.13 10.85 -1.63
C THR A 45 1.47 9.55 -1.17
N ALA A 46 1.02 9.49 0.08
CA ALA A 46 0.22 8.36 0.58
C ALA A 46 -1.14 8.26 -0.15
N ILE A 47 -1.77 9.40 -0.44
CA ILE A 47 -2.98 9.46 -1.28
C ILE A 47 -2.66 8.99 -2.71
N GLU A 48 -1.63 9.55 -3.36
CA GLU A 48 -1.22 9.17 -4.72
C GLU A 48 -0.97 7.66 -4.82
N LEU A 49 -0.21 7.10 -3.87
CA LEU A 49 0.04 5.67 -3.80
C LEU A 49 -1.26 4.88 -3.68
N THR A 50 -2.13 5.27 -2.74
CA THR A 50 -3.40 4.56 -2.51
C THR A 50 -4.32 4.62 -3.74
N GLU A 51 -4.37 5.75 -4.43
CA GLU A 51 -5.14 5.91 -5.67
C GLU A 51 -4.62 4.97 -6.76
N ARG A 52 -3.30 4.86 -6.93
CA ARG A 52 -2.71 3.89 -7.86
C ARG A 52 -2.96 2.45 -7.45
N LEU A 53 -2.88 2.14 -6.16
CA LEU A 53 -3.17 0.80 -5.66
C LEU A 53 -4.64 0.39 -5.86
N ARG A 54 -5.55 1.37 -5.79
CA ARG A 54 -6.98 1.19 -6.05
C ARG A 54 -7.28 0.76 -7.49
N GLU A 55 -6.40 1.08 -8.44
CA GLU A 55 -6.54 0.60 -9.83
C GLU A 55 -6.34 -0.92 -9.94
N PHE A 56 -5.61 -1.55 -9.01
CA PHE A 56 -5.44 -3.00 -8.96
C PHE A 56 -6.51 -3.70 -8.13
N ASP A 57 -6.88 -3.13 -6.97
CA ASP A 57 -8.00 -3.59 -6.17
C ASP A 57 -8.66 -2.42 -5.43
N ALA A 58 -9.89 -2.10 -5.83
CA ALA A 58 -10.64 -1.01 -5.23
C ALA A 58 -11.34 -1.39 -3.90
N ALA A 59 -11.55 -2.68 -3.64
CA ALA A 59 -12.17 -3.17 -2.42
C ALA A 59 -11.18 -3.20 -1.25
N ASP A 60 -9.91 -3.45 -1.56
CA ASP A 60 -8.82 -3.49 -0.59
C ASP A 60 -7.49 -3.02 -1.23
N PRO A 61 -7.29 -1.69 -1.37
CA PRO A 61 -6.06 -1.14 -1.91
C PRO A 61 -4.89 -1.21 -0.93
N VAL A 62 -5.15 -1.39 0.37
CA VAL A 62 -4.09 -1.33 1.39
C VAL A 62 -3.37 -2.65 1.60
N LYS A 63 -3.97 -3.80 1.24
CA LYS A 63 -3.31 -5.12 1.29
C LYS A 63 -1.95 -5.19 0.56
N TYR A 64 -1.71 -4.27 -0.39
CA TYR A 64 -0.46 -4.20 -1.12
C TYR A 64 0.69 -3.64 -0.29
N ASP A 65 0.43 -3.07 0.89
CA ASP A 65 1.48 -2.64 1.83
C ASP A 65 2.41 -3.81 2.20
N PHE A 66 1.84 -4.98 2.47
CA PHE A 66 2.53 -6.21 2.79
C PHE A 66 3.42 -6.68 1.62
N ALA A 67 2.91 -6.59 0.40
CA ALA A 67 3.66 -6.94 -0.80
C ALA A 67 4.82 -5.95 -1.06
N LEU A 68 4.56 -4.65 -0.98
CA LEU A 68 5.57 -3.60 -1.18
C LEU A 68 6.67 -3.69 -0.11
N PHE A 69 6.30 -3.96 1.14
CA PHE A 69 7.24 -4.19 2.22
C PHE A 69 8.09 -5.45 1.99
N GLY A 70 7.46 -6.57 1.65
CA GLY A 70 8.17 -7.84 1.36
C GLY A 70 9.18 -7.70 0.22
N LEU A 71 8.82 -7.02 -0.87
CA LEU A 71 9.73 -6.68 -1.96
C LEU A 71 10.91 -5.81 -1.52
N GLY A 72 10.69 -4.95 -0.53
CA GLY A 72 11.72 -4.10 0.06
C GLY A 72 12.76 -4.88 0.89
N ILE A 73 12.35 -5.98 1.52
CA ILE A 73 13.22 -6.87 2.30
C ILE A 73 14.06 -7.77 1.41
N GLU A 74 13.51 -8.27 0.29
CA GLU A 74 14.21 -9.23 -0.57
C GLU A 74 15.44 -8.67 -1.34
N GLU A 75 15.90 -7.44 -1.06
CA GLU A 75 17.07 -6.74 -1.65
C GLU A 75 17.20 -6.77 -3.19
N LYS A 76 16.18 -7.24 -3.92
CA LYS A 76 16.17 -7.30 -5.39
C LYS A 76 15.58 -6.06 -6.06
N PHE A 77 15.11 -5.09 -5.27
CA PHE A 77 14.55 -3.84 -5.76
C PHE A 77 15.29 -2.64 -5.21
#